data_AF-A0A431W325-F1
#
_entry.id   AF-A0A431W325-F1
#
_cell.length_a   1.000
_cell.length_b   1.000
_cell.length_c   1.000
_cell.angle_alpha   90.00
_cell.angle_beta   90.00
_cell.angle_gamma   90.00
#
_symmetry.space_group_name_H-M   'P 1'
#
loop_
_entity.id
_entity.type
_entity.pdbx_description
1 polymer ?
#
loop_
_entity_poly.entity_id
_entity_poly.type
_entity_poly.pdbx_seq_one_letter_code
_entity_poly.pdbx_strand_id
1 'polypeptide(L)'
;MSEADIAKTQFVINLDSLLAGDDMNVYGSAGEAGYVREAALALAKKLGHTLGTNPGLNPDYPAGTTGDWSDHAPFERLGLPYAYLEATNWALGDKDGYTQTEKHGSIWHTENDTLSFLQREFPGRAEEHLRVFSDVLIGLLQDPPLRPEGLK
;
A
#
# COMPACT_ATOMS: atom_id res chain seq x y z
N MET A 1 17.13 14.48 1.27
CA MET A 1 17.79 13.82 2.42
C MET A 1 19.30 13.93 2.23
N SER A 2 20.10 13.99 3.30
CA SER A 2 21.56 13.88 3.16
C SER A 2 21.95 12.44 2.82
N GLU A 3 23.12 12.20 2.25
CA GLU A 3 23.63 10.85 1.99
C GLU A 3 23.68 10.01 3.28
N ALA A 4 24.03 10.64 4.41
CA ALA A 4 24.06 9.99 5.71
C ALA A 4 22.66 9.59 6.21
N ASP A 5 21.61 10.38 5.91
CA ASP A 5 20.24 10.02 6.25
C ASP A 5 19.75 8.87 5.37
N ILE A 6 19.98 8.95 4.06
CA ILE A 6 19.62 7.88 3.10
C ILE A 6 20.24 6.55 3.53
N ALA A 7 21.54 6.55 3.85
CA ALA A 7 22.25 5.33 4.27
C ALA A 7 21.73 4.73 5.59
N LYS A 8 21.09 5.53 6.45
CA LYS A 8 20.51 5.08 7.72
C LYS A 8 19.04 4.70 7.61
N THR A 9 18.35 5.13 6.54
CA THR A 9 16.95 4.77 6.32
C THR A 9 16.87 3.33 5.82
N GLN A 10 16.26 2.46 6.63
CA GLN A 10 16.09 1.05 6.28
C GLN A 10 15.07 0.87 5.16
N PHE A 11 13.91 1.51 5.31
CA PHE A 11 12.82 1.55 4.34
C PHE A 11 11.83 2.67 4.73
N VAL A 12 10.86 2.95 3.85
CA VAL A 12 9.77 3.92 4.06
C VAL A 12 8.44 3.18 4.16
N ILE A 13 7.56 3.60 5.07
CA ILE A 13 6.16 3.15 5.07
C ILE A 13 5.29 4.35 4.65
N ASN A 14 4.54 4.19 3.57
CA ASN A 14 3.60 5.17 3.05
C ASN A 14 2.17 4.72 3.37
N LEU A 15 1.34 5.62 3.90
CA LEU A 15 -0.06 5.37 4.22
C LEU A 15 -0.89 6.38 3.44
N ASP A 16 -1.60 5.92 2.41
CA ASP A 16 -2.38 6.81 1.56
C ASP A 16 -3.68 6.12 1.11
N SER A 17 -4.78 6.86 1.18
CA SER A 17 -6.13 6.40 0.85
C SER A 17 -6.55 5.05 1.44
N LEU A 18 -6.57 4.94 2.77
CA LEU A 18 -6.74 3.66 3.46
C LEU A 18 -8.20 3.16 3.57
N LEU A 19 -9.21 4.01 3.47
CA LEU A 19 -10.55 3.66 4.01
C LEU A 19 -11.57 3.19 2.97
N ALA A 20 -11.48 3.67 1.73
CA ALA A 20 -12.62 3.64 0.83
C ALA A 20 -12.65 2.42 -0.09
N GLY A 21 -11.50 2.01 -0.63
CA GLY A 21 -11.43 1.00 -1.69
C GLY A 21 -11.96 -0.38 -1.32
N ASP A 22 -12.21 -1.21 -2.33
CA ASP A 22 -12.74 -2.56 -2.10
C ASP A 22 -11.69 -3.54 -1.57
N ASP A 23 -10.44 -3.39 -2.00
CA ASP A 23 -9.33 -4.25 -1.59
C ASP A 23 -8.28 -3.46 -0.80
N MET A 24 -7.76 -4.04 0.28
CA MET A 24 -6.60 -3.53 1.00
C MET A 24 -5.33 -4.08 0.34
N ASN A 25 -4.41 -3.19 0.00
CA ASN A 25 -3.20 -3.51 -0.74
C ASN A 25 -1.94 -2.99 -0.04
N VAL A 26 -0.83 -3.67 -0.29
CA VAL A 26 0.52 -3.17 -0.03
C VAL A 26 1.36 -3.25 -1.30
N TYR A 27 2.09 -2.19 -1.62
CA TYR A 27 3.01 -2.14 -2.75
C TYR A 27 4.44 -1.95 -2.29
N GLY A 28 5.38 -2.23 -3.19
CA GLY A 28 6.81 -1.98 -2.99
C GLY A 28 7.51 -1.99 -4.34
N SER A 29 8.83 -1.83 -4.30
CA SER A 29 9.66 -1.89 -5.52
C SER A 29 9.51 -3.24 -6.25
N ALA A 30 9.82 -3.23 -7.55
CA ALA A 30 9.80 -4.44 -8.37
C ALA A 30 10.87 -5.47 -7.93
N GLY A 31 10.58 -6.75 -8.17
CA GLY A 31 11.51 -7.86 -7.90
C GLY A 31 11.91 -7.97 -6.42
N GLU A 32 13.17 -8.34 -6.17
CA GLU A 32 13.72 -8.54 -4.82
C GLU A 32 13.77 -7.27 -3.97
N ALA A 33 13.73 -6.08 -4.61
CA ALA A 33 13.66 -4.81 -3.89
C ALA A 33 12.32 -4.61 -3.19
N GLY A 34 11.28 -5.35 -3.57
CA GLY A 34 9.97 -5.39 -2.92
C GLY A 34 9.93 -6.18 -1.60
N TYR A 35 11.08 -6.50 -0.98
CA TYR A 35 11.12 -7.35 0.22
C TYR A 35 10.28 -6.80 1.41
N VAL A 36 10.10 -5.48 1.51
CA VAL A 36 9.25 -4.87 2.56
C VAL A 36 7.76 -5.16 2.29
N ARG A 37 7.33 -5.11 1.03
CA ARG A 37 5.99 -5.56 0.59
C ARG A 37 5.79 -7.04 0.92
N GLU A 38 6.76 -7.90 0.60
CA GLU A 38 6.66 -9.34 0.89
C GLU A 38 6.56 -9.62 2.39
N ALA A 39 7.32 -8.89 3.21
CA ALA A 39 7.22 -8.97 4.66
C ALA A 39 5.83 -8.56 5.18
N ALA A 40 5.27 -7.47 4.63
CA ALA A 40 3.92 -7.00 4.97
C ALA A 40 2.84 -8.03 4.61
N LEU A 41 2.90 -8.63 3.42
CA LEU A 41 1.99 -9.68 2.98
C LEU A 41 2.09 -10.95 3.85
N ALA A 42 3.31 -11.38 4.16
CA ALA A 42 3.55 -12.53 5.03
C ALA A 42 3.03 -12.29 6.46
N LEU A 43 3.23 -11.07 6.98
CA LEU A 43 2.73 -10.66 8.29
C LEU A 43 1.19 -10.62 8.32
N ALA A 44 0.54 -10.00 7.34
CA ALA A 44 -0.91 -9.97 7.23
C ALA A 44 -1.50 -11.39 7.25
N LYS A 45 -0.93 -12.29 6.43
CA LYS A 45 -1.32 -13.70 6.39
C LYS A 45 -1.15 -14.39 7.74
N LYS A 46 -0.04 -14.14 8.46
CA LYS A 46 0.21 -14.70 9.80
C LYS A 46 -0.82 -14.21 10.83
N LEU A 47 -1.26 -12.97 10.70
CA LEU A 47 -2.27 -12.34 11.56
C LEU A 47 -3.71 -12.71 11.18
N GLY A 48 -3.90 -13.42 10.06
CA GLY A 48 -5.23 -13.79 9.56
C GLY A 48 -5.96 -12.65 8.85
N HIS A 49 -5.23 -11.61 8.42
CA HIS A 49 -5.78 -10.47 7.68
C HIS A 49 -5.74 -10.71 6.17
N THR A 50 -6.75 -10.20 5.48
CA THR A 50 -6.75 -10.08 4.02
C THR A 50 -5.99 -8.83 3.62
N LEU A 51 -4.82 -8.99 3.04
CA LEU A 51 -4.03 -7.92 2.45
C LEU A 51 -3.45 -8.43 1.13
N GLY A 52 -3.73 -7.70 0.06
CA GLY A 52 -3.29 -8.02 -1.30
C GLY A 52 -2.17 -7.12 -1.78
N THR A 53 -1.90 -7.20 -3.08
CA THR A 53 -1.05 -6.27 -3.81
C THR A 53 -1.57 -6.16 -5.23
N ASN A 54 -1.06 -5.20 -6.01
CA ASN A 54 -1.38 -5.09 -7.42
C ASN A 54 -1.08 -6.45 -8.12
N PRO A 55 -2.10 -7.08 -8.75
CA PRO A 55 -1.94 -8.37 -9.43
C PRO A 55 -1.17 -8.29 -10.75
N GLY A 56 -0.85 -7.10 -11.26
CA GLY A 56 -0.17 -6.91 -12.55
C GLY A 56 -1.12 -7.08 -13.75
N LEU A 57 -2.39 -6.70 -13.60
CA LEU A 57 -3.38 -6.74 -14.69
C LEU A 57 -3.12 -5.69 -15.78
N ASN A 58 -2.32 -4.66 -15.46
CA ASN A 58 -1.85 -3.65 -16.39
C ASN A 58 -0.33 -3.79 -16.54
N PRO A 59 0.22 -3.98 -17.76
CA PRO A 59 1.66 -4.12 -17.97
C PRO A 59 2.47 -2.87 -17.59
N ASP A 60 1.86 -1.68 -17.57
CA ASP A 60 2.51 -0.45 -17.11
C ASP A 60 2.71 -0.43 -15.58
N TYR A 61 1.94 -1.25 -14.86
CA TYR A 61 2.04 -1.44 -13.41
C TYR A 61 2.23 -2.94 -13.09
N PRO A 62 3.47 -3.45 -13.17
CA PRO A 62 3.77 -4.85 -12.86
C PRO A 62 3.26 -5.31 -11.50
N ALA A 63 3.10 -6.63 -11.35
CA ALA A 63 2.64 -7.20 -10.10
C ALA A 63 3.50 -6.75 -8.91
N GLY A 64 2.84 -6.34 -7.83
CA GLY A 64 3.51 -5.86 -6.62
C GLY A 64 3.87 -4.38 -6.60
N THR A 65 3.72 -3.65 -7.71
CA THR A 65 4.10 -2.22 -7.81
C THR A 65 2.88 -1.31 -7.94
N THR A 66 3.11 -0.01 -7.85
CA THR A 66 2.13 1.05 -8.09
C THR A 66 2.79 2.18 -8.89
N GLY A 67 2.06 3.25 -9.23
CA GLY A 67 2.63 4.43 -9.88
C GLY A 67 3.22 5.45 -8.91
N ASP A 68 3.78 6.53 -9.44
CA ASP A 68 4.59 7.50 -8.71
C ASP A 68 3.80 8.68 -8.10
N TRP A 69 2.50 8.49 -7.89
CA TRP A 69 1.53 9.53 -7.50
C TRP A 69 1.38 9.77 -5.99
N SER A 70 2.16 9.09 -5.15
CA SER A 70 2.11 9.27 -3.69
C SER A 70 3.50 9.53 -3.11
N ASP A 71 3.58 9.82 -1.81
CA ASP A 71 4.77 10.33 -1.15
C ASP A 71 5.93 9.34 -1.04
N HIS A 72 5.71 8.06 -1.38
CA HIS A 72 6.79 7.07 -1.51
C HIS A 72 7.73 7.37 -2.69
N ALA A 73 7.22 7.96 -3.78
CA ALA A 73 7.94 8.07 -5.05
C ALA A 73 9.27 8.85 -4.98
N PRO A 74 9.37 9.99 -4.26
CA PRO A 74 10.66 10.64 -4.03
C PRO A 74 11.70 9.76 -3.33
N PHE A 75 11.27 8.87 -2.43
CA PHE A 75 12.18 7.96 -1.72
C PHE A 75 12.60 6.78 -2.59
N GLU A 76 11.68 6.23 -3.38
CA GLU A 76 12.00 5.21 -4.38
C GLU A 76 13.06 5.71 -5.36
N ARG A 77 12.95 6.97 -5.83
CA ARG A 77 13.98 7.61 -6.69
C ARG A 77 15.35 7.74 -6.03
N LEU A 78 15.44 7.67 -4.70
CA LEU A 78 16.70 7.61 -3.95
C LEU A 78 17.19 6.18 -3.71
N GLY A 79 16.50 5.16 -4.24
CA GLY A 79 16.79 3.74 -4.01
C GLY A 79 16.34 3.24 -2.64
N LEU A 80 15.50 3.99 -1.93
CA LEU A 80 14.98 3.54 -0.64
C LEU A 80 13.81 2.57 -0.85
N PRO A 81 13.88 1.34 -0.29
CA PRO A 81 12.77 0.41 -0.37
C PRO A 81 11.57 0.96 0.43
N TYR A 82 10.36 0.58 0.03
CA TYR A 82 9.15 1.04 0.67
C TYR A 82 8.07 -0.04 0.77
N ALA A 83 7.17 0.16 1.72
CA ALA A 83 5.84 -0.44 1.75
C ALA A 83 4.80 0.68 1.67
N TYR A 84 3.97 0.67 0.63
CA TYR A 84 2.87 1.61 0.48
C TYR A 84 1.55 0.87 0.69
N LEU A 85 0.86 1.21 1.78
CA LEU A 85 -0.47 0.69 2.13
C LEU A 85 -1.57 1.60 1.56
N GLU A 86 -2.53 1.00 0.86
CA GLU A 86 -3.64 1.68 0.18
C GLU A 86 -4.88 0.79 0.10
N ALA A 87 -6.07 1.37 0.11
CA ALA A 87 -7.30 0.69 -0.28
C ALA A 87 -7.79 1.15 -1.66
N THR A 88 -7.75 0.24 -2.64
CA THR A 88 -8.23 0.47 -4.02
C THR A 88 -8.56 -0.87 -4.71
N ASN A 89 -9.10 -0.84 -5.93
CA ASN A 89 -9.41 -2.05 -6.70
C ASN A 89 -8.76 -2.02 -8.09
N TRP A 90 -7.67 -2.78 -8.25
CA TRP A 90 -6.88 -2.86 -9.49
C TRP A 90 -7.61 -3.54 -10.66
N ALA A 91 -8.74 -4.20 -10.44
CA ALA A 91 -9.52 -4.79 -11.53
C ALA A 91 -10.39 -3.75 -12.27
N LEU A 92 -10.65 -2.59 -11.66
CA LEU A 92 -11.56 -1.56 -12.16
C LEU A 92 -10.88 -0.54 -13.06
N GLY A 93 -11.71 0.20 -13.81
CA GLY A 93 -11.26 1.27 -14.71
C GLY A 93 -10.14 0.83 -15.65
N ASP A 94 -9.15 1.70 -15.81
CA ASP A 94 -7.96 1.52 -16.64
C ASP A 94 -6.90 0.63 -15.97
N LYS A 95 -7.22 0.04 -14.81
CA LYS A 95 -6.34 -0.87 -14.04
C LYS A 95 -5.04 -0.18 -13.62
N ASP A 96 -5.19 1.05 -13.18
CA ASP A 96 -4.15 1.96 -12.71
C ASP A 96 -4.24 2.22 -11.20
N GLY A 97 -5.16 1.55 -10.50
CA GLY A 97 -5.39 1.76 -9.07
C GLY A 97 -6.21 3.01 -8.75
N TYR A 98 -6.69 3.78 -9.74
CA TYR A 98 -7.44 5.02 -9.48
C TYR A 98 -8.90 4.80 -9.09
N THR A 99 -9.54 3.74 -9.60
CA THR A 99 -10.94 3.44 -9.29
C THR A 99 -11.02 2.57 -8.03
N GLN A 100 -11.46 3.17 -6.92
CA GLN A 100 -11.39 2.53 -5.61
C GLN A 100 -12.46 1.45 -5.37
N THR A 101 -13.69 1.70 -5.84
CA THR A 101 -14.84 0.85 -5.52
C THR A 101 -15.68 0.50 -6.73
N GLU A 102 -16.24 -0.72 -6.77
CA GLU A 102 -17.24 -1.14 -7.75
C GLU A 102 -18.53 -0.32 -7.60
N LYS A 103 -18.91 -0.01 -6.36
CA LYS A 103 -20.20 0.59 -6.03
C LYS A 103 -20.29 2.07 -6.42
N HIS A 104 -19.23 2.83 -6.17
CA HIS A 104 -19.23 4.30 -6.29
C HIS A 104 -18.06 4.84 -7.13
N GLY A 105 -17.25 3.96 -7.73
CA GLY A 105 -16.04 4.37 -8.43
C GLY A 105 -15.00 4.93 -7.47
N SER A 106 -14.35 6.03 -7.86
CA SER A 106 -13.44 6.80 -7.00
C SER A 106 -14.23 7.64 -6.00
N ILE A 107 -13.90 7.51 -4.72
CA ILE A 107 -14.53 8.27 -3.64
C ILE A 107 -13.67 9.48 -3.27
N TRP A 108 -12.34 9.33 -3.28
CA TRP A 108 -11.42 10.45 -3.05
C TRP A 108 -11.73 11.63 -3.96
N HIS A 109 -11.42 12.84 -3.48
CA HIS A 109 -11.62 14.09 -4.24
C HIS A 109 -13.06 14.33 -4.74
N THR A 110 -14.05 13.68 -4.13
CA THR A 110 -15.48 13.94 -4.37
C THR A 110 -16.16 14.44 -3.09
N GLU A 111 -17.41 14.89 -3.21
CA GLU A 111 -18.24 15.21 -2.04
C GLU A 111 -18.53 14.00 -1.12
N ASN A 112 -18.30 12.78 -1.63
CA ASN A 112 -18.49 11.54 -0.89
C ASN A 112 -17.28 11.16 -0.04
N ASP A 113 -16.15 11.88 -0.13
CA ASP A 113 -14.93 11.64 0.66
C ASP A 113 -15.10 12.10 2.12
N THR A 114 -16.03 11.44 2.82
CA THR A 114 -16.38 11.74 4.21
C THR A 114 -16.62 10.45 4.99
N LEU A 115 -16.28 10.44 6.27
CA LEU A 115 -16.52 9.29 7.14
C LEU A 115 -18.01 8.90 7.19
N SER A 116 -18.91 9.88 7.23
CA SER A 116 -20.37 9.64 7.25
C SER A 116 -20.85 8.90 6.00
N PHE A 117 -20.33 9.25 4.82
CA PHE A 117 -20.63 8.53 3.59
C PHE A 117 -20.10 7.09 3.65
N LEU A 118 -18.83 6.92 4.02
CA LEU A 118 -18.21 5.59 4.11
C LEU A 118 -18.94 4.67 5.09
N GLN A 119 -19.32 5.17 6.27
CA GLN A 119 -20.06 4.39 7.26
C GLN A 119 -21.46 4.00 6.79
N ARG A 120 -22.12 4.85 5.99
CA ARG A 120 -23.45 4.57 5.43
C ARG A 120 -23.36 3.56 4.28
N GLU A 121 -22.43 3.75 3.36
CA GLU A 121 -22.35 2.99 2.11
C GLU A 121 -21.59 1.67 2.25
N PHE A 122 -20.62 1.63 3.17
CA PHE A 122 -19.75 0.49 3.47
C PHE A 122 -19.62 0.29 5.00
N PRO A 123 -20.71 -0.11 5.70
CA PRO A 123 -20.70 -0.26 7.15
C PRO A 123 -19.59 -1.21 7.61
N GLY A 124 -18.76 -0.76 8.55
CA GLY A 124 -17.64 -1.53 9.12
C GLY A 124 -16.32 -1.47 8.35
N ARG A 125 -16.32 -1.05 7.07
CA ARG A 125 -15.12 -1.04 6.21
C ARG A 125 -13.98 -0.21 6.79
N ALA A 126 -14.28 1.03 7.22
CA ALA A 126 -13.27 1.92 7.78
C ALA A 126 -12.59 1.34 9.04
N GLU A 127 -13.36 0.67 9.90
CA GLU A 127 -12.82 0.03 11.11
C GLU A 127 -11.96 -1.18 10.77
N GLU A 128 -12.43 -2.03 9.84
CA GLU A 128 -11.67 -3.17 9.35
C GLU A 128 -10.34 -2.76 8.72
N HIS A 129 -10.37 -1.78 7.81
CA HIS A 129 -9.17 -1.30 7.13
C HIS A 129 -8.16 -0.71 8.12
N LEU A 130 -8.62 0.16 9.03
CA LEU A 130 -7.74 0.74 10.04
C LEU A 130 -7.13 -0.33 10.96
N ARG A 131 -7.88 -1.37 11.33
CA ARG A 131 -7.35 -2.51 12.11
C ARG A 131 -6.24 -3.22 11.33
N VAL A 132 -6.53 -3.65 10.10
CA VAL A 132 -5.57 -4.42 9.28
C VAL A 132 -4.30 -3.62 8.99
N PHE A 133 -4.43 -2.37 8.55
CA PHE A 133 -3.27 -1.51 8.27
C PHE A 133 -2.49 -1.13 9.52
N SER A 134 -3.14 -0.98 10.67
CA SER A 134 -2.43 -0.71 11.93
C SER A 134 -1.64 -1.92 12.42
N ASP A 135 -2.24 -3.11 12.38
CA ASP A 135 -1.55 -4.36 12.76
C ASP A 135 -0.37 -4.63 11.80
N VAL A 136 -0.64 -4.46 10.50
CA VAL A 136 0.27 -4.04 9.42
C VAL A 136 1.58 -3.36 9.86
N LEU A 137 1.39 -2.06 10.03
CA LEU A 137 2.38 -1.05 10.40
C LEU A 137 3.11 -1.43 11.68
N ILE A 138 2.39 -1.78 12.74
CA ILE A 138 2.97 -2.07 14.05
C ILE A 138 3.90 -3.27 13.95
N GLY A 139 3.50 -4.35 13.27
CA GLY A 139 4.35 -5.53 13.13
C GLY A 139 5.63 -5.25 12.33
N LEU A 140 5.54 -4.47 11.24
CA LEU A 140 6.72 -4.03 10.49
C LEU A 140 7.68 -3.16 11.32
N LEU A 141 7.15 -2.35 12.24
CA LEU A 141 7.97 -1.50 13.11
C LEU A 141 8.60 -2.29 14.28
N GLN A 142 7.92 -3.34 14.76
CA GLN A 142 8.40 -4.18 15.85
C GLN A 142 9.43 -5.22 15.40
N ASP A 143 9.26 -5.77 14.20
CA ASP A 143 10.16 -6.77 13.59
C ASP A 143 10.46 -6.38 12.13
N PRO A 144 11.28 -5.34 11.92
CA PRO A 144 11.56 -4.81 10.59
C PRO A 144 12.26 -5.85 9.72
N PRO A 145 11.84 -6.04 8.45
CA PRO A 145 12.48 -6.99 7.57
C PRO A 145 13.90 -6.54 7.23
N LEU A 146 14.82 -7.50 7.17
CA LEU A 146 16.20 -7.25 6.78
C LEU A 146 16.30 -7.08 5.26
N ARG A 147 17.12 -6.12 4.84
CA ARG A 147 17.48 -5.97 3.43
C ARG A 147 18.22 -7.23 2.94
N PRO A 148 17.79 -7.85 1.82
CA PRO A 148 18.51 -8.98 1.24
C PRO A 148 19.97 -8.65 0.92
N GLU A 149 20.87 -9.63 1.11
CA GLU A 149 22.28 -9.47 0.76
C GLU A 149 22.44 -9.19 -0.75
N GLY A 150 23.25 -8.19 -1.09
CA GLY A 150 23.51 -7.83 -2.49
C GLY A 150 22.50 -6.86 -3.12
N LEU A 151 21.38 -6.57 -2.45
CA LEU A 151 20.48 -5.50 -2.84
C LEU A 151 21.10 -4.15 -2.45
N LYS A 152 21.46 -3.32 -3.43
CA LYS A 152 21.99 -1.97 -3.20
C LYS A 152 20.88 -1.01 -2.83
#